data_AF-A0A2E5DI10-F1
#
_entry.id   AF-A0A2E5DI10-F1
#
_cell.length_a   1.000
_cell.length_b   1.000
_cell.length_c   1.000
_cell.angle_alpha   90.00
_cell.angle_beta   90.00
_cell.angle_gamma   90.00
#
_symmetry.space_group_name_H-M   'P 1'
#
loop_
_entity.id
_entity.type
_entity.pdbx_description
1 polymer ?
#
loop_
_entity_poly.entity_id
_entity_poly.type
_entity_poly.pdbx_seq_one_letter_code
_entity_poly.pdbx_strand_id
1 'polypeptide(L)'
;MPVITDLTADFKPFWDKMHAVDPYLKPEEEAPEAEYIAPNEDMVHLVGVMNCIMCGACVSDCTVLEVKDNFLGPAALAKAYRFVADPRDDTETERLENLVEDGGIWDCTRCMQCVEVCPKDVDPMSRIMAMRANSLEKKMNKGYGPRHANAFTSLVKSSGILNETLLILKTKGFFNIIELIKLLPLAIAAQLAGKRPPFLSHSIKNKDKLKNIFKKLEKK
;
A
#
# COMPACT_ATOMS: atom_id res chain seq x y z
N MET A 1 -14.48 -5.71 14.38
CA MET A 1 -15.91 -5.36 14.22
C MET A 1 -16.57 -5.54 15.58
N PRO A 2 -17.28 -4.54 16.12
CA PRO A 2 -17.94 -4.66 17.41
C PRO A 2 -19.02 -5.74 17.40
N VAL A 3 -19.20 -6.46 18.51
CA VAL A 3 -20.30 -7.42 18.67
C VAL A 3 -21.57 -6.66 19.04
N ILE A 4 -22.68 -6.93 18.35
CA ILE A 4 -24.01 -6.38 18.66
C ILE A 4 -24.71 -7.29 19.68
N THR A 5 -24.85 -8.58 19.33
CA THR A 5 -25.45 -9.62 20.18
C THR A 5 -25.02 -11.00 19.68
N ASP A 6 -24.76 -11.95 20.59
CA ASP A 6 -24.33 -13.32 20.26
C ASP A 6 -23.16 -13.35 19.25
N LEU A 7 -23.37 -13.96 18.08
CA LEU A 7 -22.43 -14.03 16.96
C LEU A 7 -22.69 -12.96 15.88
N THR A 8 -23.57 -12.00 16.15
CA THR A 8 -23.88 -10.89 15.24
C THR A 8 -22.92 -9.72 15.49
N ALA A 9 -22.16 -9.34 14.48
CA ALA A 9 -21.24 -8.21 14.51
C ALA A 9 -21.77 -7.00 13.73
N ASP A 10 -21.32 -5.80 14.11
CA ASP A 10 -21.61 -4.56 13.39
C ASP A 10 -20.74 -4.44 12.14
N PHE A 11 -21.40 -4.53 10.98
CA PHE A 11 -20.79 -4.39 9.66
C PHE A 11 -20.80 -2.96 9.13
N LYS A 12 -21.34 -1.98 9.85
CA LYS A 12 -21.33 -0.59 9.39
C LYS A 12 -19.92 -0.10 9.05
N PRO A 13 -18.87 -0.32 9.88
CA PRO A 13 -17.50 0.10 9.54
C PRO A 13 -16.95 -0.60 8.29
N PHE A 14 -17.39 -1.84 8.02
CA PHE A 14 -17.02 -2.57 6.80
C PHE A 14 -17.65 -1.88 5.58
N TRP A 15 -18.96 -1.61 5.61
CA TRP A 15 -19.67 -1.00 4.48
C TRP A 15 -19.23 0.44 4.23
N ASP A 16 -19.01 1.24 5.28
CA ASP A 16 -18.50 2.61 5.14
C ASP A 16 -17.18 2.63 4.33
N LYS A 17 -16.27 1.70 4.61
CA LYS A 17 -14.99 1.56 3.89
C LYS A 17 -15.16 1.02 2.47
N MET A 18 -16.12 0.11 2.26
CA MET A 18 -16.48 -0.36 0.92
C MET A 18 -17.06 0.75 0.05
N HIS A 19 -17.86 1.65 0.62
CA HIS A 19 -18.39 2.81 -0.09
C HIS A 19 -17.30 3.85 -0.38
N ALA A 20 -16.33 4.02 0.53
CA ALA A 20 -15.24 4.99 0.38
C ALA A 20 -14.30 4.72 -0.82
N VAL A 21 -14.39 3.55 -1.47
CA VAL A 21 -13.57 3.21 -2.65
C VAL A 21 -14.34 3.29 -3.98
N ASP A 22 -15.56 3.84 -3.96
CA ASP A 22 -16.47 3.93 -5.12
C ASP A 22 -16.54 2.61 -5.90
N PRO A 23 -17.17 1.57 -5.34
CA PRO A 23 -17.03 0.19 -5.80
C PRO A 23 -17.91 -0.13 -7.03
N TYR A 24 -17.90 0.75 -8.03
CA TYR A 24 -18.61 0.67 -9.30
C TYR A 24 -17.75 1.21 -10.45
N LEU A 25 -18.05 0.78 -11.68
CA LEU A 25 -17.32 1.18 -12.89
C LEU A 25 -17.62 2.65 -13.25
N LYS A 26 -16.60 3.41 -13.64
CA LYS A 26 -16.71 4.81 -14.09
C LYS A 26 -16.05 5.01 -15.47
N PRO A 27 -16.72 4.60 -16.56
CA PRO A 27 -16.28 4.95 -17.91
C PRO A 27 -16.62 6.41 -18.22
N GLU A 28 -15.75 7.10 -18.96
CA GLU A 28 -15.99 8.47 -19.46
C GLU A 28 -16.88 8.48 -20.71
N GLU A 29 -16.76 7.45 -21.56
CA GLU A 29 -17.54 7.32 -22.78
C GLU A 29 -19.01 6.97 -22.50
N GLU A 30 -19.91 7.41 -23.39
CA GLU A 30 -21.32 7.00 -23.34
C GLU A 30 -21.43 5.48 -23.42
N ALA A 31 -22.38 4.92 -22.65
CA ALA A 31 -22.58 3.48 -22.64
C ALA A 31 -22.89 2.97 -24.06
N PRO A 32 -22.18 1.95 -24.56
CA PRO A 32 -22.44 1.40 -25.88
C PRO A 32 -23.86 0.79 -25.93
N GLU A 33 -24.41 0.66 -27.15
CA GLU A 33 -25.70 -0.02 -27.34
C GLU A 33 -25.65 -1.52 -26.95
N ALA A 34 -24.45 -2.09 -26.87
CA ALA A 34 -24.18 -3.48 -26.52
C ALA A 34 -23.23 -3.58 -25.30
N GLU A 35 -22.49 -4.68 -25.17
CA GLU A 35 -21.53 -4.90 -24.08
C GLU A 35 -20.22 -4.13 -24.27
N TYR A 36 -19.56 -3.77 -23.16
CA TYR A 36 -18.18 -3.28 -23.19
C TYR A 36 -17.23 -4.41 -23.61
N ILE A 37 -16.42 -4.16 -24.64
CA ILE A 37 -15.42 -5.11 -25.12
C ILE A 37 -14.15 -4.94 -24.28
N ALA A 38 -13.70 -6.01 -23.63
CA ALA A 38 -12.44 -6.06 -22.90
C ALA A 38 -11.61 -7.29 -23.32
N PRO A 39 -10.29 -7.16 -23.57
CA PRO A 39 -9.43 -8.30 -23.86
C PRO A 39 -9.44 -9.30 -22.70
N ASN A 40 -9.47 -10.60 -23.01
CA ASN A 40 -9.51 -11.63 -21.98
C ASN A 40 -8.29 -11.55 -21.05
N GLU A 41 -7.10 -11.27 -21.59
CA GLU A 41 -5.85 -11.14 -20.82
C GLU A 41 -5.92 -10.06 -19.72
N ASP A 42 -6.62 -8.95 -19.99
CA ASP A 42 -6.83 -7.85 -19.05
C ASP A 42 -7.91 -8.18 -18.01
N MET A 43 -8.69 -9.25 -18.21
CA MET A 43 -9.77 -9.65 -17.30
C MET A 43 -9.39 -10.83 -16.40
N VAL A 44 -8.47 -11.72 -16.84
CA VAL A 44 -8.11 -12.95 -16.10
C VAL A 44 -7.70 -12.65 -14.66
N HIS A 45 -6.87 -11.63 -14.46
CA HIS A 45 -6.34 -11.30 -13.15
C HIS A 45 -7.40 -10.71 -12.20
N LEU A 46 -8.54 -10.24 -12.74
CA LEU A 46 -9.68 -9.71 -11.97
C LEU A 46 -10.61 -10.82 -11.45
N VAL A 47 -10.58 -12.01 -12.05
CA VAL A 47 -11.46 -13.13 -11.66
C VAL A 47 -11.29 -13.49 -10.18
N GLY A 48 -10.04 -13.58 -9.72
CA GLY A 48 -9.75 -13.89 -8.31
C GLY A 48 -10.35 -12.87 -7.34
N VAL A 49 -10.26 -11.58 -7.67
CA VAL A 49 -10.79 -10.53 -6.79
C VAL A 49 -12.31 -10.40 -6.84
N MET A 50 -12.94 -10.77 -7.96
CA MET A 50 -14.39 -10.82 -8.09
C MET A 50 -15.04 -11.93 -7.25
N ASN A 51 -14.28 -12.94 -6.81
CA ASN A 51 -14.78 -14.03 -5.95
C ASN A 51 -15.04 -13.60 -4.50
N CYS A 52 -14.76 -12.35 -4.14
CA CYS A 52 -15.03 -11.83 -2.79
C CYS A 52 -16.53 -11.88 -2.46
N ILE A 53 -16.89 -12.62 -1.41
CA ILE A 53 -18.28 -12.78 -0.93
C ILE A 53 -18.66 -11.78 0.17
N MET A 54 -17.84 -10.73 0.39
CA MET A 54 -18.07 -9.70 1.42
C MET A 54 -18.28 -10.22 2.85
N CYS A 55 -17.64 -11.34 3.21
CA CYS A 55 -17.81 -11.97 4.53
C CYS A 55 -17.12 -11.23 5.69
N GLY A 56 -16.19 -10.31 5.41
CA GLY A 56 -15.48 -9.54 6.44
C GLY A 56 -14.37 -10.29 7.20
N ALA A 57 -14.11 -11.57 6.94
CA ALA A 57 -13.08 -12.35 7.65
C ALA A 57 -11.70 -11.67 7.63
N CYS A 58 -11.26 -11.22 6.45
CA CYS A 58 -9.99 -10.53 6.29
C CYS A 58 -9.91 -9.18 7.02
N VAL A 59 -11.05 -8.51 7.22
CA VAL A 59 -11.16 -7.25 7.96
C VAL A 59 -11.11 -7.53 9.46
N SER A 60 -11.76 -8.61 9.92
CA SER A 60 -11.73 -9.01 11.32
C SER A 60 -10.32 -9.38 11.81
N ASP A 61 -9.52 -10.01 10.95
CA ASP A 61 -8.18 -10.52 11.31
C ASP A 61 -7.05 -9.55 10.98
N CYS A 62 -7.37 -8.37 10.44
CA CYS A 62 -6.36 -7.39 10.06
C CYS A 62 -5.83 -6.64 11.30
N THR A 63 -4.59 -6.94 11.69
CA THR A 63 -3.94 -6.29 12.83
C THR A 63 -3.74 -4.78 12.69
N VAL A 64 -3.73 -4.24 11.47
CA VAL A 64 -3.66 -2.78 11.26
C VAL A 64 -4.95 -2.11 11.70
N LEU A 65 -6.10 -2.75 11.50
CA LEU A 65 -7.39 -2.19 11.87
C LEU A 65 -7.61 -2.12 13.38
N GLU A 66 -6.82 -2.82 14.18
CA GLU A 66 -6.85 -2.71 15.65
C GLU A 66 -6.21 -1.42 16.17
N VAL A 67 -5.28 -0.84 15.41
CA VAL A 67 -4.49 0.33 15.82
C VAL A 67 -4.75 1.57 14.97
N LYS A 68 -5.40 1.40 13.81
CA LYS A 68 -5.66 2.47 12.85
C LYS A 68 -7.04 2.32 12.22
N ASP A 69 -8.04 2.94 12.86
CA ASP A 69 -9.44 2.86 12.44
C ASP A 69 -9.70 3.41 11.04
N ASN A 70 -8.94 4.43 10.62
CA ASN A 70 -9.10 5.06 9.31
C ASN A 70 -8.47 4.28 8.15
N PHE A 71 -7.75 3.17 8.43
CA PHE A 71 -7.29 2.29 7.36
C PHE A 71 -8.49 1.64 6.64
N LEU A 72 -8.53 1.71 5.31
CA LEU A 72 -9.62 1.15 4.48
C LEU A 72 -9.77 -0.36 4.64
N GLY A 73 -8.69 -1.06 4.97
CA GLY A 73 -8.72 -2.50 5.22
C GLY A 73 -8.65 -3.35 3.94
N PRO A 74 -8.39 -4.65 4.10
CA PRO A 74 -8.09 -5.53 2.97
C PRO A 74 -9.27 -5.74 2.02
N ALA A 75 -10.50 -5.85 2.51
CA ALA A 75 -11.67 -6.08 1.66
C ALA A 75 -11.94 -4.90 0.71
N ALA A 76 -11.99 -3.68 1.25
CA ALA A 76 -12.21 -2.47 0.47
C ALA A 76 -11.08 -2.23 -0.53
N LEU A 77 -9.82 -2.45 -0.13
CA LEU A 77 -8.69 -2.28 -1.04
C LEU A 77 -8.64 -3.36 -2.14
N ALA A 78 -9.03 -4.60 -1.85
CA ALA A 78 -9.19 -5.62 -2.90
C ALA A 78 -10.31 -5.20 -3.87
N LYS A 79 -11.45 -4.72 -3.36
CA LYS A 79 -12.52 -4.19 -4.21
C LYS A 79 -12.07 -2.96 -5.01
N ALA A 80 -11.24 -2.09 -4.46
CA ALA A 80 -10.68 -0.95 -5.17
C ALA A 80 -9.78 -1.40 -6.34
N TYR A 81 -8.90 -2.39 -6.10
CA TYR A 81 -8.06 -2.97 -7.15
C TYR A 81 -8.89 -3.50 -8.32
N ARG A 82 -10.07 -4.10 -8.03
CA ARG A 82 -10.97 -4.57 -9.08
C ARG A 82 -11.35 -3.47 -10.08
N PHE A 83 -11.43 -2.21 -9.67
CA PHE A 83 -11.72 -1.09 -10.59
C PHE A 83 -10.45 -0.41 -11.10
N VAL A 84 -9.44 -0.24 -10.25
CA VAL A 84 -8.13 0.32 -10.66
C VAL A 84 -7.50 -0.48 -11.80
N ALA A 85 -7.70 -1.81 -11.83
CA ALA A 85 -7.12 -2.68 -12.86
C ALA A 85 -8.13 -3.13 -13.93
N ASP A 86 -9.36 -2.59 -13.95
CA ASP A 86 -10.34 -2.89 -15.02
C ASP A 86 -10.09 -1.97 -16.21
N PRO A 87 -9.84 -2.50 -17.43
CA PRO A 87 -9.60 -1.67 -18.62
C PRO A 87 -10.82 -0.84 -19.06
N ARG A 88 -11.99 -1.08 -18.46
CA ARG A 88 -13.23 -0.34 -18.74
C ARG A 88 -13.48 0.82 -17.76
N ASP A 89 -12.59 1.02 -16.78
CA ASP A 89 -12.68 2.13 -15.82
C ASP A 89 -11.67 3.22 -16.18
N ASP A 90 -12.14 4.44 -16.45
CA ASP A 90 -11.28 5.54 -16.89
C ASP A 90 -10.73 6.36 -15.71
N THR A 91 -11.08 6.00 -14.47
CA THR A 91 -10.71 6.76 -13.26
C THR A 91 -9.55 6.16 -12.48
N GLU A 92 -8.74 5.30 -13.10
CA GLU A 92 -7.58 4.63 -12.47
C GLU A 92 -6.70 5.60 -11.67
N THR A 93 -6.29 6.71 -12.29
CA THR A 93 -5.37 7.67 -11.69
C THR A 93 -6.00 8.37 -10.49
N GLU A 94 -7.24 8.84 -10.62
CA GLU A 94 -7.99 9.48 -9.52
C GLU A 94 -8.17 8.53 -8.33
N ARG A 95 -8.57 7.28 -8.61
CA ARG A 95 -8.70 6.24 -7.58
C ARG A 95 -7.38 6.01 -6.87
N LEU A 96 -6.28 5.85 -7.60
CA LEU A 96 -4.96 5.64 -7.00
C LEU A 96 -4.48 6.82 -6.17
N GLU A 97 -4.72 8.06 -6.60
CA GLU A 97 -4.37 9.25 -5.82
C GLU A 97 -5.06 9.25 -4.46
N ASN A 98 -6.37 8.97 -4.43
CA ASN A 98 -7.13 8.84 -3.20
C ASN A 98 -6.61 7.69 -2.32
N LEU A 99 -6.22 6.57 -2.94
CA LEU A 99 -5.72 5.40 -2.23
C LEU A 99 -4.30 5.57 -1.70
N VAL A 100 -3.50 6.52 -2.18
CA VAL A 100 -2.13 6.78 -1.68
C VAL A 100 -2.13 7.61 -0.40
N GLU A 101 -3.24 8.30 -0.09
CA GLU A 101 -3.42 9.08 1.12
C GLU A 101 -3.37 8.25 2.42
N ASP A 102 -3.38 8.95 3.56
CA ASP A 102 -3.50 8.34 4.88
C ASP A 102 -4.81 7.54 4.99
N GLY A 103 -4.74 6.32 5.52
CA GLY A 103 -5.85 5.37 5.51
C GLY A 103 -5.85 4.43 4.29
N GLY A 104 -5.00 4.69 3.29
CA GLY A 104 -5.01 3.97 2.02
C GLY A 104 -4.06 2.77 1.92
N ILE A 105 -3.59 2.48 0.70
CA ILE A 105 -2.79 1.29 0.38
C ILE A 105 -1.48 1.22 1.18
N TRP A 106 -0.90 2.35 1.58
CA TRP A 106 0.40 2.44 2.25
C TRP A 106 0.38 2.09 3.75
N ASP A 107 -0.80 2.02 4.36
CA ASP A 107 -0.95 1.64 5.77
C ASP A 107 -0.90 0.14 6.02
N CYS A 108 -1.09 -0.68 4.99
CA CYS A 108 -0.93 -2.12 5.10
C CYS A 108 0.51 -2.50 5.57
N THR A 109 0.61 -3.25 6.66
CA THR A 109 1.89 -3.69 7.25
C THR A 109 2.39 -5.02 6.69
N ARG A 110 1.64 -5.66 5.77
CA ARG A 110 2.02 -6.90 5.08
C ARG A 110 2.09 -8.13 6.00
N CYS A 111 1.18 -8.23 6.97
CA CYS A 111 1.12 -9.37 7.90
C CYS A 111 0.50 -10.65 7.31
N MET A 112 0.01 -10.62 6.07
CA MET A 112 -0.58 -11.74 5.31
C MET A 112 -1.87 -12.37 5.88
N GLN A 113 -2.35 -11.95 7.06
CA GLN A 113 -3.54 -12.54 7.69
C GLN A 113 -4.79 -12.52 6.80
N CYS A 114 -4.99 -11.43 6.05
CA CYS A 114 -6.11 -11.31 5.11
C CYS A 114 -6.13 -12.37 3.99
N VAL A 115 -4.99 -12.98 3.69
CA VAL A 115 -4.86 -14.08 2.72
C VAL A 115 -5.19 -15.40 3.42
N GLU A 116 -4.57 -15.65 4.57
CA GLU A 116 -4.73 -16.89 5.34
C GLU A 116 -6.19 -17.17 5.74
N VAL A 117 -6.95 -16.13 6.14
CA VAL A 117 -8.33 -16.30 6.59
C VAL A 117 -9.37 -16.24 5.47
N CYS A 118 -8.96 -15.99 4.21
CA CYS A 118 -9.90 -15.80 3.13
C CYS A 118 -10.51 -17.13 2.67
N PRO A 119 -11.83 -17.37 2.81
CA PRO A 119 -12.44 -18.64 2.40
C PRO A 119 -12.59 -18.81 0.88
N LYS A 120 -12.19 -17.80 0.10
CA LYS A 120 -12.37 -17.72 -1.35
C LYS A 120 -11.06 -17.47 -2.10
N ASP A 121 -9.92 -17.49 -1.40
CA ASP A 121 -8.60 -17.31 -2.00
C ASP A 121 -8.48 -16.02 -2.85
N VAL A 122 -9.14 -14.94 -2.41
CA VAL A 122 -9.15 -13.64 -3.10
C VAL A 122 -7.77 -12.98 -3.15
N ASP A 123 -6.91 -13.33 -2.19
CA ASP A 123 -5.58 -12.74 -1.97
C ASP A 123 -5.59 -11.19 -1.97
N PRO A 124 -6.23 -10.54 -0.97
CA PRO A 124 -6.26 -9.08 -0.87
C PRO A 124 -4.88 -8.42 -0.81
N MET A 125 -3.90 -9.12 -0.23
CA MET A 125 -2.58 -8.57 -0.01
C MET A 125 -1.83 -8.34 -1.32
N SER A 126 -1.85 -9.30 -2.24
CA SER A 126 -1.23 -9.12 -3.55
C SER A 126 -1.89 -7.99 -4.35
N ARG A 127 -3.20 -7.77 -4.20
CA ARG A 127 -3.92 -6.65 -4.84
C ARG A 127 -3.47 -5.29 -4.29
N ILE A 128 -3.30 -5.19 -2.98
CA ILE A 128 -2.73 -3.97 -2.34
C ILE A 128 -1.31 -3.72 -2.86
N MET A 129 -0.49 -4.76 -2.99
CA MET A 129 0.88 -4.62 -3.49
C MET A 129 0.94 -4.22 -4.96
N ALA A 130 0.03 -4.73 -5.80
CA ALA A 130 -0.08 -4.33 -7.20
C ALA A 130 -0.42 -2.83 -7.30
N MET A 131 -1.37 -2.33 -6.50
CA MET A 131 -1.68 -0.89 -6.47
C MET A 131 -0.52 -0.04 -5.95
N ARG A 132 0.26 -0.55 -4.97
CA ARG A 132 1.48 0.15 -4.53
C ARG A 132 2.50 0.26 -5.64
N ALA A 133 2.75 -0.83 -6.38
CA ALA A 133 3.66 -0.82 -7.52
C ALA A 133 3.20 0.19 -8.58
N ASN A 134 1.93 0.13 -8.97
CA ASN A 134 1.32 1.07 -9.92
C ASN A 134 1.46 2.53 -9.43
N SER A 135 1.17 2.81 -8.15
CA SER A 135 1.35 4.17 -7.60
C SER A 135 2.79 4.68 -7.69
N LEU A 136 3.79 3.81 -7.53
CA LEU A 136 5.20 4.17 -7.66
C LEU A 136 5.58 4.39 -9.12
N GLU A 137 5.08 3.57 -10.04
CA GLU A 137 5.28 3.72 -11.49
C GLU A 137 4.73 5.05 -12.00
N LYS A 138 3.52 5.43 -11.53
CA LYS A 138 2.90 6.75 -11.77
C LYS A 138 3.53 7.89 -10.96
N LYS A 139 4.61 7.63 -10.20
CA LYS A 139 5.36 8.60 -9.39
C LYS A 139 4.50 9.33 -8.34
N MET A 140 3.47 8.68 -7.83
CA MET A 140 2.63 9.19 -6.75
C MET A 140 3.39 9.13 -5.43
N ASN A 141 4.04 10.25 -5.08
CA ASN A 141 4.96 10.35 -3.95
C ASN A 141 4.38 11.06 -2.74
N LYS A 142 3.05 11.18 -2.67
CA LYS A 142 2.36 11.83 -1.56
C LYS A 142 2.35 10.91 -0.34
N GLY A 143 2.58 11.47 0.85
CA GLY A 143 2.62 10.72 2.10
C GLY A 143 3.95 10.02 2.41
N TYR A 144 4.02 9.38 3.59
CA TYR A 144 5.25 8.76 4.09
C TYR A 144 5.57 7.40 3.47
N GLY A 145 4.56 6.61 3.12
CA GLY A 145 4.73 5.28 2.53
C GLY A 145 5.58 5.25 1.25
N PRO A 146 5.16 5.92 0.17
CA PRO A 146 5.91 5.91 -1.09
C PRO A 146 7.27 6.60 -0.94
N ARG A 147 7.35 7.67 -0.13
CA ARG A 147 8.61 8.35 0.20
C ARG A 147 9.59 7.43 0.92
N HIS A 148 9.11 6.61 1.85
CA HIS A 148 9.93 5.64 2.57
C HIS A 148 10.46 4.56 1.62
N ALA A 149 9.59 4.01 0.76
CA ALA A 149 9.97 3.01 -0.23
C ALA A 149 11.05 3.56 -1.19
N ASN A 150 10.85 4.76 -1.72
CA ASN A 150 11.82 5.42 -2.60
C ASN A 150 13.12 5.78 -1.87
N ALA A 151 13.03 6.26 -0.63
CA ALA A 151 14.20 6.53 0.20
C ALA A 151 15.02 5.25 0.44
N PHE A 152 14.37 4.17 0.85
CA PHE A 152 15.00 2.86 1.07
C PHE A 152 15.75 2.40 -0.18
N THR A 153 15.06 2.37 -1.33
CA THR A 153 15.66 1.94 -2.61
C THR A 153 16.82 2.83 -3.02
N SER A 154 16.70 4.15 -2.87
CA SER A 154 17.77 5.10 -3.22
C SER A 154 19.02 4.92 -2.36
N LEU A 155 18.84 4.64 -1.06
CA LEU A 155 19.94 4.43 -0.13
C LEU A 155 20.67 3.13 -0.46
N VAL A 156 19.93 2.03 -0.59
CA VAL A 156 20.50 0.72 -0.98
C VAL A 156 21.21 0.83 -2.33
N LYS A 157 20.64 1.51 -3.33
CA LYS A 157 21.29 1.74 -4.63
C LYS A 157 22.62 2.51 -4.49
N SER A 158 22.70 3.46 -3.55
CA SER A 158 23.87 4.33 -3.42
C SER A 158 25.07 3.68 -2.71
N SER A 159 24.83 3.02 -1.59
CA SER A 159 25.84 2.50 -0.65
C SER A 159 25.85 0.97 -0.57
N GLY A 160 24.79 0.31 -1.02
CA GLY A 160 24.57 -1.13 -0.81
C GLY A 160 24.22 -1.52 0.63
N ILE A 161 24.14 -0.55 1.53
CA ILE A 161 23.77 -0.72 2.94
C ILE A 161 22.72 0.34 3.27
N LEU A 162 21.69 -0.04 4.01
CA LEU A 162 20.69 0.91 4.48
C LEU A 162 21.30 1.85 5.52
N ASN A 163 21.10 3.15 5.36
CA ASN A 163 21.39 4.14 6.40
C ASN A 163 20.08 4.53 7.06
N GLU A 164 19.81 4.01 8.26
CA GLU A 164 18.54 4.20 8.96
C GLU A 164 18.30 5.67 9.33
N THR A 165 19.36 6.40 9.71
CA THR A 165 19.27 7.83 10.02
C THR A 165 18.82 8.62 8.79
N LEU A 166 19.46 8.39 7.65
CA LEU A 166 19.13 9.07 6.41
C LEU A 166 17.79 8.63 5.82
N LEU A 167 17.39 7.38 6.08
CA LEU A 167 16.06 6.85 5.73
C LEU A 167 14.96 7.64 6.44
N ILE A 168 15.09 7.86 7.75
CA ILE A 168 14.13 8.65 8.53
C ILE A 168 14.04 10.08 7.98
N LEU A 169 15.18 10.72 7.75
CA LEU A 169 15.24 12.10 7.23
C LEU A 169 14.62 12.22 5.83
N LYS A 170 14.92 11.29 4.91
CA LYS A 170 14.32 11.28 3.57
C LYS A 170 12.82 10.98 3.60
N THR A 171 12.39 10.10 4.51
CA THR A 171 10.98 9.74 4.70
C THR A 171 10.16 10.90 5.24
N LYS A 172 10.55 11.47 6.39
CA LYS A 172 9.82 12.55 7.08
C LYS A 172 10.05 13.92 6.45
N GLY A 173 11.16 14.09 5.74
CA GLY A 173 11.59 15.34 5.12
C GLY A 173 12.63 16.06 5.97
N PHE A 174 13.71 16.51 5.33
CA PHE A 174 14.81 17.21 5.99
C PHE A 174 14.38 18.50 6.71
N PHE A 175 13.35 19.17 6.20
CA PHE A 175 12.86 20.44 6.73
C PHE A 175 11.60 20.30 7.62
N ASN A 176 11.12 19.09 7.86
CA ASN A 176 9.94 18.87 8.69
C ASN A 176 10.32 18.83 10.19
N ILE A 177 10.71 19.99 10.73
CA ILE A 177 11.27 20.13 12.08
C ILE A 177 10.32 19.58 13.15
N ILE A 178 9.01 19.83 13.00
CA ILE A 178 7.98 19.37 13.96
C ILE A 178 7.99 17.85 14.08
N GLU A 179 7.94 17.13 12.96
CA GLU A 179 7.97 15.67 12.97
C GLU A 179 9.31 15.10 13.44
N LEU A 180 10.42 15.77 13.14
CA LEU A 180 11.75 15.37 13.61
C LEU A 180 11.89 15.54 15.13
N ILE A 181 11.33 16.60 15.71
CA ILE A 181 11.30 16.81 17.17
C ILE A 181 10.50 15.70 17.86
N LYS A 182 9.38 15.24 17.28
CA LYS A 182 8.61 14.10 17.82
C LYS A 182 9.41 12.80 17.92
N LEU A 183 10.45 12.63 17.10
CA LEU A 183 11.34 11.47 17.13
C LEU A 183 12.50 11.62 18.13
N LEU A 184 12.69 12.79 18.73
CA LEU A 184 13.79 13.06 19.65
C LEU A 184 13.79 12.13 20.89
N PRO A 185 12.65 11.83 21.54
CA PRO A 185 12.63 10.89 22.68
C PRO A 185 13.15 9.49 22.30
N LEU A 186 12.74 9.00 21.12
CA LEU A 186 13.22 7.73 20.58
C LEU A 186 14.73 7.78 20.28
N ALA A 187 15.20 8.87 19.68
CA ALA A 187 16.62 9.06 19.39
C ALA A 187 17.47 9.09 20.67
N ILE A 188 16.99 9.76 21.73
CA ILE A 188 17.64 9.79 23.05
C ILE A 188 17.66 8.38 23.65
N ALA A 189 16.53 7.68 23.66
CA ALA A 189 16.44 6.32 24.18
C ALA A 189 17.39 5.36 23.43
N ALA A 190 17.45 5.45 22.10
CA ALA A 190 18.36 4.67 21.28
C ALA A 190 19.84 5.01 21.57
N GLN A 191 20.16 6.29 21.78
CA GLN A 191 21.50 6.73 22.17
C GLN A 191 21.93 6.19 23.54
N LEU A 192 21.05 6.28 24.54
CA LEU A 192 21.31 5.77 25.89
C LEU A 192 21.46 4.25 25.90
N ALA A 193 20.70 3.54 25.07
CA ALA A 193 20.81 2.10 24.89
C ALA A 193 22.03 1.66 24.05
N GLY A 194 22.84 2.60 23.53
CA GLY A 194 23.94 2.29 22.62
C GLY A 194 23.50 1.74 21.26
N LYS A 195 22.21 1.86 20.91
CA LYS A 195 21.59 1.36 19.67
C LYS A 195 21.41 2.45 18.61
N ARG A 196 22.18 3.54 18.70
CA ARG A 196 22.12 4.62 17.73
C ARG A 196 22.65 4.14 16.38
N PRO A 197 21.89 4.32 15.28
CA PRO A 197 22.39 4.00 13.95
C PRO A 197 23.62 4.84 13.59
N PRO A 198 24.56 4.30 12.82
CA PRO A 198 25.72 5.05 12.36
C PRO A 198 25.29 6.25 11.50
N PHE A 199 25.92 7.40 11.74
CA PHE A 199 25.60 8.64 10.99
C PHE A 199 26.16 8.58 9.58
N LEU A 200 27.36 8.03 9.44
CA LEU A 200 28.02 7.75 8.18
C LEU A 200 27.91 6.25 7.92
N SER A 201 27.13 5.86 6.91
CA SER A 201 27.04 4.46 6.53
C SER A 201 28.28 4.04 5.76
N HIS A 202 28.85 2.88 6.11
CA HIS A 202 29.82 2.22 5.26
C HIS A 202 29.17 1.83 3.92
N SER A 203 29.96 1.85 2.84
CA SER A 203 29.53 1.35 1.54
C SER A 203 30.12 -0.02 1.29
N ILE A 204 29.38 -0.90 0.62
CA ILE A 204 29.94 -2.18 0.18
C ILE A 204 31.09 -1.98 -0.82
N LYS A 205 32.09 -2.85 -0.79
CA LYS A 205 33.26 -2.79 -1.69
C LYS A 205 32.87 -2.81 -3.18
N ASN A 206 31.81 -3.55 -3.54
CA ASN A 206 31.38 -3.76 -4.94
C ASN A 206 30.13 -2.94 -5.33
N LYS A 207 29.99 -1.71 -4.83
CA LYS A 207 28.79 -0.87 -5.06
C LYS A 207 28.45 -0.63 -6.53
N ASP A 208 29.45 -0.63 -7.41
CA ASP A 208 29.22 -0.38 -8.85
C ASP A 208 28.51 -1.54 -9.54
N LYS A 209 28.75 -2.79 -9.09
CA LYS A 209 27.98 -3.96 -9.55
C LYS A 209 26.51 -3.82 -9.16
N LEU A 210 26.24 -3.36 -7.94
CA LEU A 210 24.87 -3.11 -7.47
C LEU A 210 24.19 -2.01 -8.29
N LYS A 211 24.86 -0.88 -8.51
CA LYS A 211 24.35 0.19 -9.38
C LYS A 211 24.03 -0.31 -10.79
N ASN A 212 24.83 -1.22 -11.34
CA ASN A 212 24.57 -1.83 -12.64
C ASN A 212 23.34 -2.73 -12.64
N ILE A 213 23.06 -3.45 -11.54
CA ILE A 213 21.82 -4.23 -11.38
C ILE A 213 20.62 -3.28 -11.42
N PHE A 214 20.63 -2.20 -10.63
CA PHE A 214 19.56 -1.20 -10.65
C PHE A 214 19.37 -0.58 -12.04
N LYS A 215 20.46 -0.22 -12.74
CA LYS A 215 20.39 0.31 -14.12
C LYS A 215 19.77 -0.68 -15.11
N LYS A 216 19.94 -1.99 -14.92
CA LYS A 216 19.32 -3.00 -15.78
C LYS A 216 17.83 -3.17 -15.48
N LEU A 217 17.44 -3.06 -14.20
CA LEU A 217 16.05 -3.14 -13.78
C LEU A 217 15.24 -1.92 -14.22
N GLU A 218 15.82 -0.72 -14.13
CA GLU A 218 15.18 0.55 -14.55
C GLU A 218 15.07 0.74 -16.07
N LYS A 219 15.68 -0.15 -16.87
CA LYS A 219 15.61 -0.13 -18.34
C LYS A 219 14.54 -1.07 -18.91
N LYS A 220 13.98 -1.95 -18.08
CA LYS A 220 12.82 -2.77 -18.43
C LYS A 220 11.56 -1.99 -18.09
#